data_AF-A0A430RAW5-F1
#
_entry.id   AF-A0A430RAW5-F1
#
_cell.length_a   1.000
_cell.length_b   1.000
_cell.length_c   1.000
_cell.angle_alpha   90.00
_cell.angle_beta   90.00
_cell.angle_gamma   90.00
#
_symmetry.space_group_name_H-M   'P 1'
#
loop_
_entity.id
_entity.type
_entity.pdbx_description
1 polymer ?
#
loop_
_entity_poly.entity_id
_entity_poly.type
_entity_poly.pdbx_seq_one_letter_code
_entity_poly.pdbx_strand_id
1 'polypeptide(L)' 'MTEVGKAIRQRRLELGMTQQELASRVGISRQYLTEIETGRRKPTLNTLERLFLVLGLSLQVETQEAPHA' A
#
# COMPACT_ATOMS: atom_id res chain seq x y z
N MET A 1 3.86 7.10 -9.67
CA MET A 1 3.04 6.32 -8.71
C MET A 1 3.40 4.86 -8.89
N THR A 2 3.80 4.14 -7.84
CA THR A 2 4.05 2.68 -7.93
C THR A 2 2.70 1.95 -8.03
N GLU A 3 2.67 0.76 -8.65
CA GLU A 3 1.44 -0.05 -8.73
C GLU A 3 0.84 -0.33 -7.35
N VAL A 4 1.70 -0.57 -6.35
CA VAL A 4 1.27 -0.76 -4.96
C VAL A 4 0.63 0.50 -4.37
N GLY A 5 1.19 1.69 -4.61
CA GLY A 5 0.62 2.96 -4.13
C GLY A 5 -0.75 3.26 -4.75
N LYS A 6 -0.93 2.93 -6.04
CA LYS A 6 -2.23 2.99 -6.73
C LYS A 6 -3.26 2.06 -6.08
N ALA A 7 -2.89 0.80 -5.86
CA ALA A 7 -3.77 -0.20 -5.26
C ALA A 7 -4.23 0.23 -3.85
N ILE A 8 -3.31 0.72 -3.01
CA ILE A 8 -3.62 1.26 -1.68
C ILE A 8 -4.63 2.42 -1.78
N ARG A 9 -4.36 3.40 -2.64
CA ARG A 9 -5.24 4.56 -2.82
C ARG A 9 -6.62 4.14 -3.30
N GLN A 10 -6.69 3.29 -4.31
CA GLN A 10 -7.93 2.82 -4.91
C GLN A 10 -8.77 2.09 -3.86
N ARG A 11 -8.17 1.15 -3.14
CA ARG A 11 -8.88 0.40 -2.10
C ARG A 11 -9.36 1.29 -0.95
N ARG A 12 -8.56 2.28 -0.54
CA ARG A 12 -8.97 3.27 0.46
C ARG A 12 -10.24 4.01 0.03
N LEU A 13 -10.31 4.44 -1.23
CA LEU A 13 -11.45 5.17 -1.78
C LEU A 13 -12.70 4.30 -1.86
N GLU A 14 -12.58 3.03 -2.26
CA GLU A 14 -13.68 2.06 -2.25
C GLU A 14 -14.28 1.84 -0.86
N LEU A 15 -13.43 1.89 0.17
CA LEU A 15 -13.85 1.78 1.57
C LEU A 15 -14.36 3.11 2.15
N GLY A 16 -14.44 4.17 1.35
CA GLY A 16 -14.93 5.49 1.79
C GLY A 16 -14.03 6.19 2.81
N MET A 17 -12.77 5.76 2.96
CA MET A 17 -11.87 6.31 3.97
C MET A 17 -11.11 7.53 3.45
N THR A 18 -10.93 8.54 4.30
CA THR A 18 -9.96 9.62 4.11
C THR A 18 -8.54 9.12 4.34
N GLN A 19 -7.55 9.88 3.85
CA GLN A 19 -6.14 9.59 4.14
C GLN A 19 -5.83 9.67 5.65
N GLN A 20 -6.48 10.58 6.38
CA GLN A 20 -6.27 10.70 7.81
C GLN A 20 -6.76 9.45 8.56
N GLU A 21 -7.95 8.94 8.21
CA GLU A 21 -8.51 7.75 8.85
C GLU A 21 -7.66 6.50 8.60
N LEU A 22 -7.23 6.26 7.36
CA LEU A 22 -6.36 5.13 7.05
C LEU A 22 -5.01 5.26 7.79
N ALA A 23 -4.41 6.45 7.76
CA ALA A 23 -3.14 6.69 8.44
C ALA A 23 -3.24 6.43 9.95
N SER A 24 -4.33 6.90 10.59
CA SER A 24 -4.60 6.63 12.00
C SER A 24 -4.79 5.14 12.29
N ARG A 25 -5.54 4.41 11.47
CA ARG A 25 -5.76 2.96 11.65
C ARG A 25 -4.48 2.13 11.50
N VAL A 26 -3.59 2.55 10.60
CA VAL A 26 -2.31 1.87 10.34
C VAL A 26 -1.23 2.27 11.37
N GLY A 27 -1.39 3.42 12.03
CA GLY A 27 -0.40 3.98 12.94
C GLY A 27 0.77 4.65 12.21
N ILE A 28 0.47 5.46 11.20
CA ILE A 28 1.44 6.26 10.44
C ILE A 28 0.94 7.71 10.28
N SER A 29 1.81 8.62 9.85
CA SER A 29 1.38 9.99 9.56
C SER A 29 0.60 10.06 8.24
N ARG A 30 -0.36 10.98 8.16
CA ARG A 30 -1.09 11.28 6.92
C ARG A 30 -0.16 11.70 5.78
N GLN A 31 0.89 12.46 6.10
CA GLN A 31 1.91 12.85 5.12
C GLN A 31 2.60 11.61 4.55
N TYR A 32 3.01 10.67 5.40
CA TYR A 32 3.67 9.46 4.95
C TYR A 32 2.74 8.61 4.06
N LEU A 33 1.46 8.47 4.43
CA LEU A 33 0.48 7.83 3.56
C LEU A 33 0.35 8.54 2.20
N THR A 34 0.37 9.88 2.18
CA THR A 34 0.30 10.66 0.93
C THR A 34 1.53 10.41 0.04
N GLU A 35 2.72 10.34 0.62
CA GLU A 35 3.95 10.00 -0.09
C GLU A 35 3.92 8.57 -0.66
N ILE A 36 3.32 7.62 0.08
CA ILE A 36 3.11 6.24 -0.39
C ILE A 36 2.12 6.22 -1.56
N GLU A 37 0.94 6.82 -1.41
CA GLU A 37 -0.09 6.84 -2.45
C GLU A 37 0.35 7.56 -3.72
N THR A 38 1.24 8.54 -3.62
CA THR A 38 1.81 9.25 -4.79
C THR A 38 3.04 8.57 -5.37
N GLY A 39 3.61 7.57 -4.68
CA GLY A 39 4.85 6.89 -5.03
C GLY A 39 6.11 7.72 -4.79
N ARG A 40 6.01 8.82 -4.02
CA ARG A 40 7.18 9.61 -3.60
C ARG A 40 8.03 8.89 -2.56
N ARG A 41 7.44 7.96 -1.80
CA ARG A 41 8.16 7.16 -0.82
C ARG A 41 7.73 5.70 -0.88
N LYS A 42 8.72 4.81 -0.84
CA LYS A 42 8.48 3.37 -0.73
C LYS A 42 8.23 3.02 0.75
N PRO A 43 7.12 2.35 1.08
CA PRO A 43 6.89 1.84 2.43
C PRO A 43 7.83 0.69 2.77
N THR A 44 8.07 0.47 4.07
CA THR A 44 8.69 -0.77 4.55
C THR A 44 7.72 -1.95 4.41
N LEU A 45 8.22 -3.18 4.40
CA LEU A 45 7.38 -4.38 4.34
C LEU A 45 6.36 -4.41 5.49
N ASN A 46 6.80 -4.13 6.73
CA ASN A 46 5.90 -4.03 7.88
C ASN A 46 4.79 -2.97 7.68
N THR A 47 5.12 -1.80 7.14
CA THR A 47 4.10 -0.78 6.84
C THR A 47 3.13 -1.27 5.77
N LEU A 48 3.63 -2.01 4.77
CA LEU A 48 2.83 -2.62 3.74
C LEU A 48 1.84 -3.65 4.30
N GLU A 49 2.32 -4.54 5.17
CA GLU A 49 1.51 -5.56 5.84
C GLU A 49 0.38 -4.93 6.66
N ARG A 50 0.68 -3.88 7.44
CA ARG A 50 -0.34 -3.16 8.22
C ARG A 50 -1.37 -2.46 7.31
N LEU A 51 -0.92 -1.85 6.22
CA LEU A 51 -1.83 -1.26 5.22
C LEU A 51 -2.74 -2.32 4.62
N PHE A 52 -2.18 -3.46 4.24
CA PHE A 52 -2.92 -4.54 3.60
C PHE A 52 -3.94 -5.17 4.54
N LEU A 53 -3.57 -5.37 5.81
CA LEU A 53 -4.48 -5.84 6.84
C LEU A 53 -5.70 -4.92 7.01
N VAL A 54 -5.48 -3.59 7.11
CA VAL A 54 -6.56 -2.61 7.28
C VAL A 54 -7.44 -2.49 6.03
N LEU A 55 -6.85 -2.66 4.84
CA LEU A 55 -7.54 -2.51 3.55
C LEU A 55 -8.17 -3.81 3.04
N GLY A 56 -7.92 -4.94 3.71
CA GLY A 56 -8.34 -6.27 3.25
C GLY A 56 -7.66 -6.68 1.94
N LEU A 57 -6.38 -6.34 1.79
CA LEU A 57 -5.54 -6.71 0.65
C LEU A 57 -4.57 -7.83 1.04
N SER A 58 -4.01 -8.52 0.04
CA SER A 58 -2.96 -9.51 0.23
C SER A 58 -1.81 -9.28 -0.77
N LEU A 59 -0.60 -9.71 -0.39
CA LEU A 59 0.55 -9.72 -1.27
C LEU A 59 0.70 -11.13 -1.87
N GLN A 60 0.84 -11.23 -3.18
CA GLN A 60 1.18 -12.47 -3.87
C GLN A 60 2.55 -12.31 -4.52
N VAL A 61 3.36 -13.36 -4.45
CA VAL A 61 4.68 -13.42 -5.07
C VAL A 61 4.63 -14.52 -6.13
N GLU A 62 4.96 -14.15 -7.36
CA GLU A 62 5.06 -15.07 -8.49
C GLU A 62 6.52 -15.28 -8.84
N THR A 63 6.89 -16.53 -9.12
CA THR A 63 8.22 -16.86 -9.63
C THR A 63 8.21 -16.73 -11.14
N GLN A 64 9.07 -15.88 -11.70
CA GLN A 64 9.41 -16.00 -13.12
C GLN A 64 10.48 -17.08 -13.26
N GLU A 65 10.16 -18.15 -13.97
CA GLU A 65 11.19 -19.06 -14.48
C GLU A 65 12.18 -18.21 -15.28
N ALA A 66 13.44 -18.17 -14.84
CA ALA A 66 14.50 -17.60 -15.65
C ALA A 66 14.55 -18.40 -16.97
N PRO A 67 14.74 -17.76 -18.13
CA PRO A 67 15.04 -18.52 -19.34
C PRO A 67 16.30 -19.32 -19.04
N HIS A 68 16.14 -20.64 -18.87
CA HIS A 68 17.28 -21.54 -18.88
C HIS A 68 17.94 -21.38 -20.24
N ALA A 69 19.14 -20.83 -20.23
CA ALA A 69 20.03 -20.72 -21.39
C ALA A 69 20.44 -22.10 -21.90
#